data_AF-A0A257PB16-F1
#
_entry.id   AF-A0A257PB16-F1
#
_cell.length_a   1.000
_cell.length_b   1.000
_cell.length_c   1.000
_cell.angle_alpha   90.00
_cell.angle_beta   90.00
_cell.angle_gamma   90.00
#
_symmetry.space_group_name_H-M   'P 1'
#
loop_
_entity.id
_entity.type
_entity.pdbx_description
1 polymer ?
#
loop_
_entity_poly.entity_id
_entity_poly.type
_entity_poly.pdbx_seq_one_letter_code
_entity_poly.pdbx_strand_id
1 'polypeptide(L)'
;MTPEPSRKDEARVGRQGSLTYVWAEKGSRSRKPRDQRYKWTYIFGAVCPARGVGAALILPHVNIYAMNLHLKEISTQVTQGAHAVVTLNGAGWHQQGGKLKVPDNISLLPLPPYSPELNPRGISGGSSGRTTWRTASTTPTPNSSTPAVRPGTPSSQPHSGLRPLRQENGQKRSTRRAAVGVDVPAASRAKVGLSLRQLRTVHMQLKRIAIDLSKHVFTLHGVDEEERPVVRRNLKRADMESFFSKLPGTEVVMEACGGAHHWGRLLTRLGHRVRLIPAQYVKPFVKRGKNDRADAEAINDAASRPGMASVPIKSAERQAALMILRHREMLIGQRTQAVNALRGHATEFGIIAAKGTVNVQPLLERLAKDEAIPLPARTIFARIGQQIARADEQIAALDAELLAQHKANPVSQKLAAVPGIGPVIAITLALGIDIEEFASARHFASWLGLTPKEHSTGGKQRMGRISKAGNKRLRSLFVVGATAVIRHLKQGAPNAPAWLLALVARKPRKLAAVALANKTARILWAMMSRGEAYRRQPVAA
;
A
#
# COMPACT_ATOMS: atom_id res chain seq x y z
N MET A 1 -31.19 -26.56 13.14
CA MET A 1 -29.73 -26.65 13.34
C MET A 1 -29.14 -25.26 13.23
N THR A 2 -28.55 -24.74 14.31
CA THR A 2 -27.91 -23.42 14.33
C THR A 2 -26.45 -23.57 13.87
N PRO A 3 -26.01 -22.92 12.78
CA PRO A 3 -24.63 -23.04 12.31
C PRO A 3 -23.67 -22.32 13.25
N GLU A 4 -22.61 -22.99 13.69
CA GLU A 4 -21.57 -22.44 14.56
C GLU A 4 -20.32 -22.05 13.77
N PRO A 5 -19.99 -20.75 13.66
CA PRO A 5 -18.81 -20.33 12.92
C PRO A 5 -17.53 -20.60 13.73
N SER A 6 -16.69 -21.49 13.21
CA SER A 6 -15.36 -21.82 13.75
C SER A 6 -14.26 -21.40 12.77
N ARG A 7 -13.13 -20.93 13.31
CA ARG A 7 -12.02 -20.33 12.55
C ARG A 7 -10.79 -21.19 12.71
N LYS A 8 -9.94 -21.31 11.69
CA LYS A 8 -8.69 -22.08 11.75
C LYS A 8 -7.48 -21.30 11.21
N ASP A 9 -6.33 -21.41 11.88
CA ASP A 9 -5.03 -20.99 11.31
C ASP A 9 -3.90 -21.95 11.78
N GLU A 10 -2.82 -22.01 10.98
CA GLU A 10 -1.63 -22.81 11.29
C GLU A 10 -0.40 -21.93 11.48
N ALA A 11 0.23 -22.05 12.64
CA ALA A 11 1.43 -21.30 12.99
C ALA A 11 2.62 -22.24 13.19
N ARG A 12 3.71 -22.00 12.46
CA ARG A 12 4.98 -22.69 12.70
C ARG A 12 5.70 -22.08 13.89
N VAL A 13 6.01 -22.89 14.89
CA VAL A 13 6.76 -22.49 16.09
C VAL A 13 8.02 -23.33 16.20
N GLY A 14 9.18 -22.71 16.43
CA GLY A 14 10.42 -23.46 16.48
C GLY A 14 11.64 -22.61 16.78
N ARG A 15 12.80 -23.26 16.91
CA ARG A 15 14.10 -22.58 16.99
C ARG A 15 14.42 -21.99 15.61
N GLN A 16 13.98 -20.75 15.40
CA GLN A 16 14.49 -19.90 14.35
C GLN A 16 15.79 -19.28 14.86
N GLY A 17 16.92 -19.54 14.19
CA GLY A 17 18.21 -18.98 14.59
C GLY A 17 18.11 -17.47 14.81
N SER A 18 18.37 -17.02 16.03
CA SER A 18 18.34 -15.60 16.39
C SER A 18 19.46 -14.84 15.66
N LEU A 19 19.29 -13.53 15.52
CA LEU A 19 20.40 -12.65 15.12
C LEU A 19 21.45 -12.69 16.22
N THR A 20 22.58 -13.36 15.97
CA THR A 20 23.69 -13.41 16.92
C THR A 20 24.49 -12.12 16.81
N TYR A 21 24.32 -11.22 17.78
CA TYR A 21 25.16 -10.05 17.91
C TYR A 21 26.43 -10.43 18.70
N VAL A 22 27.59 -10.01 18.18
CA VAL A 22 28.88 -10.17 18.85
C VAL A 22 29.53 -8.80 18.88
N TRP A 23 30.02 -8.39 20.05
CA TRP A 23 30.91 -7.25 20.16
C TRP A 23 32.29 -7.66 19.68
N ALA A 24 32.84 -6.90 18.75
CA ALA A 24 34.17 -7.13 18.20
C ALA A 24 34.86 -5.79 18.06
N GLU A 25 36.18 -5.80 18.20
CA GLU A 25 37.00 -4.61 18.03
C GLU A 25 36.86 -4.08 16.60
N LYS A 26 36.83 -2.75 16.46
CA LYS A 26 36.53 -2.08 15.19
C LYS A 26 37.66 -2.36 14.18
N GLY A 27 37.34 -3.10 13.12
CA GLY A 27 38.31 -3.55 12.11
C GLY A 27 38.60 -5.06 12.17
N SER A 28 38.22 -5.74 13.25
CA SER A 28 38.36 -7.19 13.37
C SER A 28 37.18 -7.95 12.75
N ARG A 29 37.43 -9.19 12.30
CA ARG A 29 36.41 -10.08 11.76
C ARG A 29 36.17 -11.26 12.70
N SER A 30 35.43 -11.01 13.78
CA SER A 30 35.02 -12.07 14.71
C SER A 30 34.16 -13.14 14.02
N ARG A 31 34.48 -14.41 14.25
CA ARG A 31 33.71 -15.57 13.81
C ARG A 31 33.03 -16.19 15.02
N LYS A 32 31.70 -16.32 14.98
CA LYS A 32 30.94 -17.10 15.96
C LYS A 32 30.18 -18.21 15.25
N PRO A 33 30.26 -19.47 15.73
CA PRO A 33 29.45 -20.56 15.21
C PRO A 33 27.97 -20.20 15.30
N ARG A 34 27.26 -20.31 14.18
CA ARG A 34 25.82 -20.12 14.12
C ARG A 34 25.17 -21.50 14.07
N ASP A 35 24.28 -21.77 15.01
CA ASP A 35 23.45 -22.96 14.94
C ASP A 35 22.49 -22.82 13.74
N GLN A 36 22.72 -23.61 12.70
CA GLN A 36 21.87 -23.68 11.52
C GLN A 36 20.83 -24.80 11.63
N ARG A 37 20.75 -25.50 12.77
CA ARG A 37 19.74 -26.52 12.98
C ARG A 37 18.39 -25.85 13.14
N TYR A 38 17.41 -26.47 12.50
CA TYR A 38 16.08 -25.94 12.32
C TYR A 38 15.10 -26.98 12.86
N LYS A 39 14.67 -26.82 14.12
CA LYS A 39 13.65 -27.67 14.72
C LYS A 39 12.37 -26.85 14.83
N TRP A 40 11.33 -27.33 14.18
CA TRP A 40 10.02 -26.69 14.14
C TRP A 40 8.94 -27.69 14.54
N THR A 41 7.86 -27.15 15.07
CA THR A 41 6.57 -27.81 15.22
C THR A 41 5.50 -26.86 14.70
N TYR A 42 4.30 -27.37 14.52
CA TYR A 42 3.18 -26.60 13.98
C TYR A 42 2.04 -26.62 14.95
N ILE A 43 1.49 -25.45 15.23
CA ILE A 43 0.27 -25.29 16.00
C ILE A 43 -0.87 -25.21 14.99
N PHE A 44 -1.77 -26.19 15.06
CA PHE A 44 -3.07 -26.17 14.41
C PHE A 44 -4.07 -25.65 15.43
N GLY A 45 -4.61 -24.46 15.22
CA GLY A 45 -5.56 -23.87 16.15
C GLY A 45 -6.86 -23.54 15.47
N ALA A 46 -7.96 -23.85 16.14
CA ALA A 46 -9.29 -23.41 15.77
C ALA A 46 -10.04 -22.78 16.95
N VAL A 47 -10.80 -21.73 16.71
CA VAL A 47 -11.52 -20.98 17.76
C VAL A 47 -12.92 -20.63 17.26
N CYS A 48 -13.91 -20.74 18.14
CA CYS A 48 -15.25 -20.18 18.00
C CYS A 48 -15.36 -18.93 18.91
N PRO A 49 -15.16 -17.71 18.38
CA PRO A 49 -15.08 -16.51 19.22
C PRO A 49 -16.39 -16.14 19.89
N ALA A 50 -17.52 -16.50 19.29
CA ALA A 50 -18.84 -16.28 19.89
C ALA A 50 -19.01 -17.04 21.22
N ARG A 51 -18.25 -18.13 21.41
CA ARG A 51 -18.34 -19.01 22.57
C ARG A 51 -17.08 -19.01 23.43
N GLY A 52 -15.98 -18.42 22.95
CA GLY A 52 -14.69 -18.44 23.65
C GLY A 52 -14.05 -19.84 23.75
N VAL A 53 -14.50 -20.81 22.93
CA VAL A 53 -13.99 -22.20 22.91
C VAL A 53 -13.01 -22.38 21.75
N GLY A 54 -11.99 -23.19 21.93
CA GLY A 54 -11.04 -23.52 20.86
C GLY A 54 -10.50 -24.94 20.96
N ALA A 55 -10.04 -25.45 19.82
CA ALA A 55 -9.39 -26.73 19.63
C ALA A 55 -7.97 -26.47 19.12
N ALA A 56 -6.94 -27.08 19.72
CA ALA A 56 -5.58 -26.89 19.25
C ALA A 56 -4.72 -28.15 19.37
N LEU A 57 -3.89 -28.40 18.35
CA LEU A 57 -2.91 -29.48 18.34
C LEU A 57 -1.52 -28.94 18.01
N ILE A 58 -0.49 -29.51 18.63
CA ILE A 58 0.91 -29.28 18.29
C ILE A 58 1.43 -30.51 17.56
N LEU A 59 1.75 -30.37 16.27
CA LEU A 59 2.12 -31.48 15.40
C LEU A 59 3.46 -31.22 14.71
N PRO A 60 4.33 -32.24 14.55
CA PRO A 60 5.66 -32.06 13.95
C PRO A 60 5.62 -31.75 12.44
N HIS A 61 4.48 -31.97 11.79
CA HIS A 61 4.32 -31.84 10.34
C HIS A 61 3.01 -31.13 9.98
N VAL A 62 3.00 -30.49 8.80
CA VAL A 62 1.79 -29.94 8.17
C VAL A 62 1.51 -30.74 6.91
N ASN A 63 0.50 -31.59 6.99
CA ASN A 63 0.04 -32.44 5.90
C ASN A 63 -1.43 -32.83 6.14
N ILE A 64 -1.99 -33.64 5.25
CA ILE A 64 -3.39 -34.09 5.33
C ILE A 64 -3.66 -34.90 6.60
N TYR A 65 -2.71 -35.71 7.06
CA TYR A 65 -2.87 -36.48 8.30
C TYR A 65 -3.02 -35.56 9.52
N ALA A 66 -2.17 -34.54 9.64
CA ALA A 66 -2.25 -33.54 10.69
C ALA A 66 -3.57 -32.76 10.67
N MET A 67 -4.08 -32.46 9.48
CA MET A 67 -5.37 -31.82 9.30
C MET A 67 -6.54 -32.73 9.74
N ASN A 68 -6.50 -34.02 9.41
CA ASN A 68 -7.53 -34.98 9.85
C ASN A 68 -7.60 -35.10 11.38
N LEU A 69 -6.43 -35.14 12.05
CA LEU A 69 -6.38 -35.11 13.51
C LEU A 69 -6.98 -33.82 14.07
N HIS A 70 -6.69 -32.68 13.45
CA HIS A 70 -7.23 -31.41 13.89
C HIS A 70 -8.74 -31.29 13.68
N LEU A 71 -9.29 -31.78 12.56
CA LEU A 71 -10.73 -31.83 12.34
C LEU A 71 -11.44 -32.74 13.36
N LYS A 72 -10.81 -33.87 13.72
CA LYS A 72 -11.30 -34.73 14.81
C LYS A 72 -11.32 -34.00 16.15
N GLU A 73 -10.27 -33.24 16.45
CA GLU A 73 -10.20 -32.42 17.68
C GLU A 73 -11.21 -31.26 17.66
N ILE A 74 -11.48 -30.65 16.51
CA ILE A 74 -12.56 -29.65 16.42
C ILE A 74 -13.91 -30.32 16.72
N SER A 75 -14.15 -31.50 16.15
CA SER A 75 -15.41 -32.24 16.29
C SER A 75 -15.74 -32.59 17.73
N THR A 76 -14.75 -32.85 18.60
CA THR A 76 -14.98 -33.12 20.03
C THR A 76 -15.37 -31.87 20.82
N GLN A 77 -15.03 -30.68 20.31
CA GLN A 77 -15.35 -29.39 20.92
C GLN A 77 -16.66 -28.78 20.40
N VAL A 78 -17.29 -29.39 19.38
CA VAL A 78 -18.62 -28.98 18.90
C VAL A 78 -19.68 -29.46 19.89
N THR A 79 -20.56 -28.56 20.31
CA THR A 79 -21.64 -28.92 21.25
C THR A 79 -22.57 -29.95 20.65
N GLN A 80 -23.06 -30.88 21.47
CA GLN A 80 -24.06 -31.86 21.06
C GLN A 80 -25.30 -31.18 20.47
N GLY A 81 -25.66 -31.55 19.23
CA GLY A 81 -26.76 -30.93 18.48
C GLY A 81 -26.39 -29.66 17.69
N ALA A 82 -25.14 -29.20 17.77
CA ALA A 82 -24.61 -28.09 16.98
C ALA A 82 -23.81 -28.58 15.77
N HIS A 83 -23.62 -27.69 14.78
CA HIS A 83 -22.89 -27.98 13.55
C HIS A 83 -21.84 -26.90 13.28
N ALA A 84 -20.56 -27.28 13.19
CA ALA A 84 -19.47 -26.33 13.01
C ALA A 84 -19.20 -26.03 11.54
N VAL A 85 -19.10 -24.75 11.20
CA VAL A 85 -18.62 -24.27 9.89
C VAL A 85 -17.19 -23.79 10.06
N VAL A 86 -16.22 -24.54 9.53
CA VAL A 86 -14.78 -24.24 9.65
C VAL A 86 -14.34 -23.46 8.42
N THR A 87 -13.84 -22.25 8.64
CA THR A 87 -13.24 -21.43 7.56
C THR A 87 -11.76 -21.78 7.35
N LEU A 88 -11.36 -22.00 6.09
CA LEU A 88 -10.00 -22.42 5.73
C LEU A 88 -9.51 -21.79 4.41
N ASN A 89 -8.20 -21.59 4.32
CA ASN A 89 -7.55 -21.16 3.07
C ASN A 89 -7.41 -22.33 2.07
N GLY A 90 -7.08 -22.04 0.81
CA GLY A 90 -6.92 -23.04 -0.24
C GLY A 90 -5.59 -23.82 -0.24
N ALA A 91 -5.01 -24.14 0.93
CA ALA A 91 -3.78 -24.92 0.98
C ALA A 91 -3.98 -26.34 0.39
N GLY A 92 -2.93 -26.93 -0.20
CA GLY A 92 -3.05 -28.23 -0.89
C GLY A 92 -3.57 -29.37 -0.01
N TRP A 93 -3.33 -29.32 1.30
CA TRP A 93 -3.83 -30.29 2.29
C TRP A 93 -5.23 -29.98 2.84
N HIS A 94 -5.89 -28.93 2.34
CA HIS A 94 -7.29 -28.58 2.63
C HIS A 94 -8.28 -29.06 1.57
N GLN A 95 -7.79 -29.63 0.46
CA GLN A 95 -8.63 -30.06 -0.65
C GLN A 95 -9.28 -31.42 -0.37
N GLN A 96 -10.57 -31.54 -0.66
CA GLN A 96 -11.41 -32.71 -0.38
C GLN A 96 -11.22 -33.89 -1.36
N GLY A 97 -10.07 -34.00 -2.04
CA GLY A 97 -9.79 -35.05 -3.05
C GLY A 97 -9.66 -36.48 -2.49
N GLY A 98 -10.60 -36.93 -1.66
CA GLY A 98 -10.73 -38.28 -1.09
C GLY A 98 -9.90 -38.56 0.16
N LYS A 99 -8.95 -37.69 0.53
CA LYS A 99 -7.98 -37.95 1.63
C LYS A 99 -8.28 -37.18 2.92
N LEU A 100 -9.14 -36.18 2.85
CA LEU A 100 -9.55 -35.35 3.98
C LEU A 100 -10.82 -35.96 4.60
N LYS A 101 -10.74 -36.40 5.85
CA LYS A 101 -11.84 -37.01 6.60
C LYS A 101 -12.54 -35.93 7.42
N VAL A 102 -13.65 -35.41 6.92
CA VAL A 102 -14.46 -34.40 7.59
C VAL A 102 -15.52 -35.09 8.45
N PRO A 103 -15.56 -34.87 9.78
CA PRO A 103 -16.63 -35.38 10.65
C PRO A 103 -18.02 -34.85 10.27
N ASP A 104 -19.06 -35.63 10.51
CA ASP A 104 -20.44 -35.33 10.08
C ASP A 104 -21.03 -34.04 10.67
N ASN A 105 -20.50 -33.61 11.83
CA ASN A 105 -20.89 -32.36 12.51
C ASN A 105 -20.04 -31.15 12.08
N ILE A 106 -19.27 -31.24 11.00
CA ILE A 106 -18.42 -30.18 10.46
C ILE A 106 -18.67 -29.96 8.97
N SER A 107 -18.78 -28.70 8.57
CA SER A 107 -18.69 -28.27 7.17
C SER A 107 -17.51 -27.34 6.94
N LEU A 108 -16.85 -27.52 5.80
CA LEU A 108 -15.68 -26.74 5.40
C LEU A 108 -16.10 -25.59 4.48
N LEU A 109 -15.72 -24.37 4.84
CA LEU A 109 -15.95 -23.16 4.04
C LEU A 109 -14.62 -22.66 3.46
N PRO A 110 -14.32 -22.93 2.18
CA PRO A 110 -13.09 -22.48 1.55
C PRO A 110 -13.11 -20.97 1.30
N LEU A 111 -12.00 -20.31 1.63
CA LEU A 111 -11.79 -18.89 1.33
C LEU A 111 -11.25 -18.69 -0.11
N PRO A 112 -11.56 -17.55 -0.76
CA PRO A 112 -10.95 -17.19 -2.04
C PRO A 112 -9.41 -17.20 -1.99
N PRO A 113 -8.74 -17.55 -3.11
CA PRO A 113 -7.28 -17.51 -3.18
C PRO A 113 -6.73 -16.13 -2.84
N TYR A 114 -5.63 -16.09 -2.07
CA TYR A 114 -4.92 -14.86 -1.67
C TYR A 114 -5.74 -13.84 -0.86
N SER A 115 -6.74 -14.30 -0.10
CA SER A 115 -7.56 -13.44 0.78
C SER A 115 -7.29 -13.65 2.28
N PRO A 116 -6.07 -13.38 2.79
CA PRO A 116 -5.78 -13.49 4.22
C PRO A 116 -6.61 -12.54 5.09
N GLU A 117 -7.13 -11.45 4.54
CA GLU A 117 -8.04 -10.50 5.19
C GLU A 117 -9.44 -11.07 5.47
N LEU A 118 -9.85 -12.08 4.69
CA LEU A 118 -11.09 -12.82 4.91
C LEU A 118 -10.93 -13.97 5.90
N ASN A 119 -9.68 -14.29 6.27
CA ASN A 119 -9.42 -15.13 7.44
C ASN A 119 -9.38 -14.21 8.67
N PRO A 120 -10.39 -14.23 9.55
CA PRO A 120 -10.43 -13.35 10.70
C PRO A 120 -9.40 -13.79 11.75
N ARG A 121 -8.13 -13.47 11.50
CA ARG A 121 -7.00 -13.64 12.42
C ARG A 121 -7.28 -12.85 13.67
N GLY A 122 -7.54 -13.55 14.77
CA GLY A 122 -7.65 -12.96 16.09
C GLY A 122 -6.37 -12.22 16.48
N ILE A 123 -6.56 -11.21 17.33
CA ILE A 123 -5.63 -10.20 17.85
C ILE A 123 -4.36 -10.75 18.57
N SER A 124 -4.08 -12.05 18.53
CA SER A 124 -2.93 -12.67 19.20
C SER A 124 -1.73 -13.03 18.29
N GLY A 125 -1.86 -12.99 16.97
CA GLY A 125 -0.74 -13.24 16.04
C GLY A 125 0.16 -12.04 15.75
N GLY A 126 -0.27 -10.83 16.11
CA GLY A 126 0.39 -9.56 15.78
C GLY A 126 1.40 -9.05 16.81
N SER A 127 1.52 -9.70 17.98
CA SER A 127 2.37 -9.25 19.09
C SER A 127 3.56 -10.17 19.38
N SER A 128 4.12 -10.86 18.38
CA SER A 128 5.47 -11.45 18.49
C SER A 128 6.58 -10.41 18.34
N GLY A 129 6.33 -9.20 18.87
CA GLY A 129 7.29 -8.12 19.02
C GLY A 129 7.67 -7.96 20.48
N ARG A 130 8.60 -8.79 20.94
CA ARG A 130 9.53 -8.47 22.05
C ARG A 130 8.87 -8.07 23.38
N THR A 131 8.33 -9.05 24.10
CA THR A 131 8.11 -8.93 25.56
C THR A 131 8.85 -10.06 26.26
N THR A 132 9.81 -9.69 27.10
CA THR A 132 10.54 -10.56 28.01
C THR A 132 9.57 -11.11 29.05
N TRP A 133 9.40 -12.43 29.11
CA TRP A 133 8.73 -13.08 30.24
C TRP A 133 9.72 -13.14 31.41
N ARG A 134 9.47 -12.34 32.46
CA ARG A 134 10.01 -12.61 33.81
C ARG A 134 9.08 -13.60 34.49
N THR A 135 9.68 -14.63 35.05
CA THR A 135 9.08 -15.62 35.94
C THR A 135 8.64 -14.99 37.26
N ALA A 136 7.43 -15.32 37.70
CA ALA A 136 7.07 -15.41 39.11
C ALA A 136 6.04 -16.55 39.28
N SER A 137 6.48 -17.60 39.97
CA SER A 137 5.70 -18.57 40.76
C SER A 137 4.79 -17.83 41.77
N THR A 138 3.65 -18.30 42.30
CA THR A 138 3.14 -19.66 42.60
C THR A 138 1.62 -19.53 42.94
N THR A 139 0.87 -20.61 42.71
CA THR A 139 -0.55 -20.96 43.06
C THR A 139 -0.93 -20.84 44.56
N PRO A 140 -2.17 -21.12 45.05
CA PRO A 140 -3.47 -21.46 44.42
C PRO A 140 -4.77 -20.79 44.99
N THR A 141 -5.89 -21.09 44.32
CA THR A 141 -7.36 -20.93 44.58
C THR A 141 -7.88 -21.48 45.93
N PRO A 142 -9.21 -21.55 46.30
CA PRO A 142 -10.49 -21.31 45.58
C PRO A 142 -11.55 -20.52 46.44
N ASN A 143 -12.80 -20.20 46.05
CA ASN A 143 -13.93 -21.07 45.72
C ASN A 143 -15.15 -20.29 45.20
N SER A 144 -15.93 -21.00 44.39
CA SER A 144 -17.21 -20.72 43.74
C SER A 144 -18.42 -20.64 44.68
N SER A 145 -19.51 -19.99 44.25
CA SER A 145 -20.82 -20.65 44.03
C SER A 145 -21.90 -19.69 43.48
N THR A 146 -22.63 -20.16 42.47
CA THR A 146 -23.94 -19.67 41.99
C THR A 146 -24.99 -20.73 42.38
N PRO A 147 -26.31 -20.42 42.44
CA PRO A 147 -27.19 -20.69 41.28
C PRO A 147 -28.30 -19.60 41.09
N ALA A 148 -28.67 -19.20 39.86
CA ALA A 148 -29.81 -19.67 39.02
C ALA A 148 -31.13 -19.87 39.82
N VAL A 149 -32.32 -19.36 39.43
CA VAL A 149 -33.14 -19.67 38.24
C VAL A 149 -34.28 -18.60 38.08
N ARG A 150 -34.78 -18.41 36.84
CA ARG A 150 -35.95 -17.58 36.36
C ARG A 150 -37.32 -18.31 36.59
N PRO A 151 -38.52 -18.00 36.03
CA PRO A 151 -38.95 -17.02 35.00
C PRO A 151 -40.31 -16.30 35.22
N GLY A 152 -40.68 -15.39 34.30
CA GLY A 152 -42.10 -15.02 34.06
C GLY A 152 -42.39 -13.53 33.76
N THR A 153 -42.45 -13.17 32.48
CA THR A 153 -43.14 -11.98 31.91
C THR A 153 -44.67 -12.23 31.81
N PRO A 154 -45.60 -11.26 31.54
CA PRO A 154 -45.44 -10.04 30.72
C PRO A 154 -46.24 -8.76 31.14
N SER A 155 -45.97 -7.68 30.38
CA SER A 155 -46.87 -6.58 29.96
C SER A 155 -47.67 -5.75 30.97
N SER A 156 -47.49 -4.42 30.96
CA SER A 156 -48.43 -3.40 30.43
C SER A 156 -48.17 -2.01 31.04
N GLN A 157 -48.18 -0.97 30.20
CA GLN A 157 -48.20 0.47 30.55
C GLN A 157 -49.55 0.86 31.23
N PRO A 158 -49.94 2.15 31.41
CA PRO A 158 -49.23 3.44 31.56
C PRO A 158 -49.78 4.30 32.75
N HIS A 159 -49.37 5.57 32.80
CA HIS A 159 -50.09 6.75 33.33
C HIS A 159 -49.76 7.32 34.73
N SER A 160 -49.04 8.45 34.67
CA SER A 160 -49.40 9.78 35.20
C SER A 160 -50.41 9.88 36.36
N GLY A 161 -49.98 10.49 37.45
CA GLY A 161 -50.89 11.04 38.46
C GLY A 161 -50.17 11.75 39.62
N LEU A 162 -50.22 13.09 39.60
CA LEU A 162 -50.49 13.98 40.73
C LEU A 162 -49.48 14.09 41.91
N ARG A 163 -48.93 15.31 42.00
CA ARG A 163 -48.62 16.19 43.17
C ARG A 163 -49.58 16.02 44.39
N PRO A 164 -49.38 16.72 45.55
CA PRO A 164 -48.26 17.55 46.06
C PRO A 164 -47.99 17.35 47.60
N LEU A 165 -47.12 18.22 48.19
CA LEU A 165 -47.14 18.85 49.55
C LEU A 165 -45.70 18.90 50.12
N ARG A 166 -44.99 20.06 50.18
CA ARG A 166 -44.96 21.08 51.27
C ARG A 166 -45.07 20.44 52.67
N GLN A 167 -44.20 20.67 53.66
CA GLN A 167 -43.47 21.87 54.03
C GLN A 167 -42.34 21.54 55.03
N GLU A 168 -41.33 22.43 55.07
CA GLU A 168 -40.33 22.81 56.11
C GLU A 168 -40.52 22.21 57.53
N ASN A 169 -39.50 21.95 58.35
CA ASN A 169 -38.39 22.82 58.78
C ASN A 169 -37.47 22.01 59.75
N GLY A 170 -36.21 22.41 59.95
CA GLY A 170 -35.45 21.95 61.13
C GLY A 170 -33.92 21.92 61.00
N GLN A 171 -33.26 23.02 61.36
CA GLN A 171 -31.81 23.23 61.42
C GLN A 171 -31.06 22.33 62.43
N LYS A 172 -29.79 21.98 62.13
CA LYS A 172 -28.62 22.29 62.99
C LYS A 172 -27.26 21.90 62.35
N ARG A 173 -26.51 22.96 62.01
CA ARG A 173 -25.07 23.23 62.25
C ARG A 173 -24.00 22.11 62.11
N SER A 174 -23.07 22.36 61.18
CA SER A 174 -21.66 22.72 61.46
C SER A 174 -20.59 21.88 60.75
N THR A 175 -19.67 22.62 60.12
CA THR A 175 -18.28 22.29 59.72
C THR A 175 -18.05 21.24 58.63
N ARG A 176 -17.60 21.71 57.45
CA ARG A 176 -16.52 21.04 56.69
C ARG A 176 -15.82 21.96 55.69
N ARG A 177 -14.51 21.75 55.65
CA ARG A 177 -13.44 22.37 54.86
C ARG A 177 -13.65 22.33 53.34
N ALA A 178 -13.25 23.45 52.71
CA ALA A 178 -12.51 23.60 51.46
C ALA A 178 -12.88 22.70 50.25
N ALA A 179 -13.60 23.30 49.30
CA ALA A 179 -13.63 22.89 47.90
C ALA A 179 -12.71 23.80 47.08
N VAL A 180 -11.81 23.21 46.29
CA VAL A 180 -11.25 23.82 45.08
C VAL A 180 -11.54 22.83 43.96
N GLY A 181 -12.74 22.95 43.37
CA GLY A 181 -13.10 22.34 42.10
C GLY A 181 -12.87 23.37 41.00
N VAL A 182 -12.06 23.01 40.01
CA VAL A 182 -11.85 23.81 38.80
C VAL A 182 -13.04 23.58 37.88
N ASP A 183 -13.84 24.62 37.67
CA ASP A 183 -14.93 24.65 36.70
C ASP A 183 -14.37 24.55 35.27
N VAL A 184 -14.89 23.58 34.51
CA VAL A 184 -14.70 23.47 33.05
C VAL A 184 -16.04 23.86 32.41
N PRO A 185 -16.13 24.94 31.60
CA PRO A 185 -17.38 25.29 30.95
C PRO A 185 -17.76 24.28 29.87
N ALA A 186 -19.03 23.84 29.92
CA ALA A 186 -19.63 22.96 28.95
C ALA A 186 -19.66 23.60 27.54
N ALA A 187 -19.02 22.92 26.58
CA ALA A 187 -19.02 23.33 25.18
C ALA A 187 -20.40 23.12 24.53
N SER A 188 -21.04 24.21 24.12
CA SER A 188 -22.24 24.21 23.30
C SER A 188 -21.92 23.75 21.87
N ARG A 189 -22.63 22.73 21.39
CA ARG A 189 -22.61 22.28 19.99
C ARG A 189 -23.33 23.31 19.10
N ALA A 190 -22.59 24.29 18.58
CA ALA A 190 -23.08 25.14 17.49
C ALA A 190 -22.89 24.44 16.13
N LYS A 191 -23.97 24.13 15.42
CA LYS A 191 -23.96 23.79 13.98
C LYS A 191 -23.58 25.04 13.19
N VAL A 192 -22.30 25.21 12.86
CA VAL A 192 -21.87 26.26 11.92
C VAL A 192 -21.95 25.72 10.50
N GLY A 193 -23.12 25.87 9.87
CA GLY A 193 -23.29 25.81 8.43
C GLY A 193 -23.53 27.22 7.93
N LEU A 194 -22.48 27.91 7.46
CA LEU A 194 -22.62 29.27 6.94
C LEU A 194 -23.19 29.23 5.52
N SER A 195 -24.26 30.01 5.29
CA SER A 195 -24.85 30.24 3.97
C SER A 195 -24.02 31.24 3.16
N LEU A 196 -24.18 31.24 1.82
CA LEU A 196 -23.53 32.20 0.90
C LEU A 196 -23.78 33.67 1.25
N ARG A 197 -24.83 33.99 2.03
CA ARG A 197 -25.12 35.35 2.50
C ARG A 197 -24.26 35.77 3.71
N GLN A 198 -23.79 34.83 4.52
CA GLN A 198 -22.96 35.15 5.71
C GLN A 198 -21.47 35.27 5.40
N LEU A 199 -21.02 34.83 4.22
CA LEU A 199 -19.65 35.09 3.73
C LEU A 199 -19.45 36.57 3.31
N ARG A 200 -20.51 37.39 3.26
CA ARG A 200 -20.42 38.81 2.89
C ARG A 200 -20.16 39.76 4.07
N THR A 201 -20.22 39.30 5.32
CA THR A 201 -20.19 40.23 6.48
C THR A 201 -19.21 39.84 7.60
N VAL A 202 -18.15 39.09 7.26
CA VAL A 202 -16.93 39.08 8.07
C VAL A 202 -15.78 39.11 7.07
N HIS A 203 -14.94 40.13 7.12
CA HIS A 203 -13.64 40.17 6.44
C HIS A 203 -12.69 39.13 7.05
N MET A 204 -13.10 37.87 7.15
CA MET A 204 -12.21 36.77 7.51
C MET A 204 -11.48 36.37 6.23
N GLN A 205 -10.27 36.88 6.07
CA GLN A 205 -9.37 36.45 5.01
C GLN A 205 -9.13 34.94 5.15
N LEU A 206 -9.56 34.18 4.15
CA LEU A 206 -9.24 32.76 4.04
C LEU A 206 -7.77 32.66 3.64
N LYS A 207 -6.95 32.15 4.56
CA LYS A 207 -5.53 31.89 4.31
C LYS A 207 -5.34 30.76 3.32
N ARG A 208 -6.00 29.62 3.57
CA ARG A 208 -5.86 28.39 2.77
C ARG A 208 -7.14 27.56 2.76
N ILE A 209 -7.46 26.97 1.60
CA ILE A 209 -8.55 26.00 1.43
C ILE A 209 -7.95 24.67 0.96
N ALA A 210 -8.15 23.62 1.75
CA ALA A 210 -7.87 22.26 1.33
C ALA A 210 -9.09 21.62 0.68
N ILE A 211 -8.88 20.85 -0.38
CA ILE A 211 -9.94 20.12 -1.08
C ILE A 211 -9.56 18.65 -1.14
N ASP A 212 -10.40 17.80 -0.56
CA ASP A 212 -10.39 16.38 -0.85
C ASP A 212 -11.21 16.13 -2.13
N LEU A 213 -10.55 15.54 -3.14
CA LEU A 213 -11.09 15.40 -4.49
C LEU A 213 -11.81 14.07 -4.68
N SER A 214 -13.04 14.14 -5.17
CA SER A 214 -13.81 12.97 -5.60
C SER A 214 -14.48 13.23 -6.95
N LYS A 215 -15.21 12.24 -7.48
CA LYS A 215 -15.82 12.32 -8.81
C LYS A 215 -16.96 13.35 -8.86
N HIS A 216 -17.77 13.42 -7.81
CA HIS A 216 -19.04 14.16 -7.81
C HIS A 216 -19.18 15.17 -6.68
N VAL A 217 -18.62 14.87 -5.50
CA VAL A 217 -18.73 15.70 -4.30
C VAL A 217 -17.34 15.91 -3.73
N PHE A 218 -16.96 17.16 -3.55
CA PHE A 218 -15.67 17.61 -3.05
C PHE A 218 -15.82 18.06 -1.59
N THR A 219 -14.89 17.71 -0.72
CA THR A 219 -14.92 18.17 0.67
C THR A 219 -13.87 19.25 0.89
N LEU A 220 -14.34 20.42 1.32
CA LEU A 220 -13.52 21.61 1.55
C LEU A 220 -13.25 21.79 3.04
N HIS A 221 -12.00 22.14 3.34
CA HIS A 221 -11.54 22.56 4.65
C HIS A 221 -10.73 23.85 4.54
N GLY A 222 -11.31 24.99 4.88
CA GLY A 222 -10.67 26.31 4.86
C GLY A 222 -10.29 26.80 6.26
N VAL A 223 -9.13 27.45 6.35
CA VAL A 223 -8.58 28.04 7.58
C VAL A 223 -8.34 29.55 7.43
N ASP A 224 -8.42 30.27 8.53
CA ASP A 224 -8.02 31.69 8.64
C ASP A 224 -6.52 31.85 8.90
N GLU A 225 -6.07 33.08 9.13
CA GLU A 225 -4.66 33.41 9.40
C GLU A 225 -4.11 32.71 10.66
N GLU A 226 -4.96 32.51 11.66
CA GLU A 226 -4.66 31.80 12.91
C GLU A 226 -4.76 30.26 12.79
N GLU A 227 -4.89 29.71 11.57
CA GLU A 227 -5.04 28.28 11.29
C GLU A 227 -6.34 27.67 11.89
N ARG A 228 -7.34 28.50 12.22
CA ARG A 228 -8.63 28.02 12.73
C ARG A 228 -9.55 27.63 11.58
N PRO A 229 -10.27 26.49 11.68
CA PRO A 229 -11.16 26.03 10.63
C PRO A 229 -12.40 26.93 10.54
N VAL A 230 -12.52 27.67 9.44
CA VAL A 230 -13.64 28.60 9.17
C VAL A 230 -14.56 28.12 8.05
N VAL A 231 -14.10 27.21 7.18
CA VAL A 231 -14.92 26.59 6.13
C VAL A 231 -14.84 25.08 6.24
N ARG A 232 -16.00 24.42 6.38
CA ARG A 232 -16.13 22.95 6.32
C ARG A 232 -17.38 22.60 5.53
N ARG A 233 -17.22 22.33 4.23
CA ARG A 233 -18.37 22.19 3.32
C ARG A 233 -18.13 21.14 2.25
N ASN A 234 -19.20 20.47 1.85
CA ASN A 234 -19.21 19.66 0.65
C ASN A 234 -19.72 20.48 -0.54
N LEU A 235 -19.04 20.41 -1.68
CA LEU A 235 -19.44 21.04 -2.94
C LEU A 235 -19.68 19.99 -4.00
N LYS A 236 -20.77 20.13 -4.77
CA LYS A 236 -20.94 19.31 -5.97
C LYS A 236 -19.98 19.78 -7.04
N ARG A 237 -19.63 18.89 -7.97
CA ARG A 237 -18.78 19.20 -9.13
C ARG A 237 -19.22 20.44 -9.90
N ALA A 238 -20.51 20.59 -10.16
CA ALA A 238 -21.07 21.72 -10.90
C ALA A 238 -20.91 23.06 -10.14
N ASP A 239 -20.78 23.03 -8.82
CA ASP A 239 -20.72 24.22 -7.98
C ASP A 239 -19.28 24.71 -7.76
N MET A 240 -18.26 23.91 -8.12
CA MET A 240 -16.86 24.24 -7.85
C MET A 240 -16.44 25.58 -8.47
N GLU A 241 -16.68 25.75 -9.77
CA GLU A 241 -16.28 26.97 -10.49
C GLU A 241 -17.04 28.21 -10.01
N SER A 242 -18.35 28.09 -9.81
CA SER A 242 -19.19 29.20 -9.33
C SER A 242 -18.91 29.58 -7.87
N PHE A 243 -18.39 28.65 -7.07
CA PHE A 243 -17.94 28.92 -5.70
C PHE A 243 -16.60 29.66 -5.70
N PHE A 244 -15.59 29.13 -6.40
CA PHE A 244 -14.23 29.69 -6.39
C PHE A 244 -14.11 31.02 -7.14
N SER A 245 -14.90 31.24 -8.21
CA SER A 245 -14.95 32.54 -8.92
C SER A 245 -15.42 33.72 -8.06
N LYS A 246 -16.09 33.46 -6.94
CA LYS A 246 -16.57 34.49 -6.01
C LYS A 246 -15.59 34.76 -4.86
N LEU A 247 -14.54 33.95 -4.74
CA LEU A 247 -13.52 34.11 -3.70
C LEU A 247 -12.37 34.97 -4.23
N PRO A 248 -11.73 35.78 -3.38
CA PRO A 248 -10.47 36.42 -3.74
C PRO A 248 -9.39 35.35 -4.02
N GLY A 249 -8.25 35.78 -4.57
CA GLY A 249 -7.08 34.91 -4.72
C GLY A 249 -6.67 34.31 -3.36
N THR A 250 -6.86 33.00 -3.20
CA THR A 250 -6.62 32.25 -1.96
C THR A 250 -5.68 31.09 -2.27
N GLU A 251 -4.90 30.64 -1.28
CA GLU A 251 -4.16 29.41 -1.43
C GLU A 251 -5.11 28.20 -1.43
N VAL A 252 -5.04 27.37 -2.48
CA VAL A 252 -5.80 26.13 -2.56
C VAL A 252 -4.86 24.94 -2.57
N VAL A 253 -5.11 23.97 -1.70
CA VAL A 253 -4.29 22.76 -1.58
C VAL A 253 -5.11 21.52 -1.83
N MET A 254 -4.54 20.58 -2.59
CA MET A 254 -5.21 19.33 -2.95
C MET A 254 -4.21 18.19 -2.88
N GLU A 255 -4.67 16.97 -2.59
CA GLU A 255 -3.81 15.81 -2.79
C GLU A 255 -3.53 15.63 -4.29
N ALA A 256 -2.30 15.25 -4.64
CA ALA A 256 -1.92 14.87 -6.00
C ALA A 256 -2.57 13.54 -6.39
N CYS A 257 -3.82 13.60 -6.83
CA CYS A 257 -4.64 12.44 -7.19
C CYS A 257 -5.25 12.58 -8.61
N GLY A 258 -6.13 11.65 -8.98
CA GLY A 258 -6.86 11.70 -10.24
C GLY A 258 -7.73 12.96 -10.34
N GLY A 259 -7.60 13.70 -11.44
CA GLY A 259 -8.34 14.95 -11.65
C GLY A 259 -7.73 16.20 -11.02
N ALA A 260 -6.76 16.06 -10.11
CA ALA A 260 -6.13 17.19 -9.41
C ALA A 260 -5.48 18.21 -10.35
N HIS A 261 -4.86 17.76 -11.44
CA HIS A 261 -4.28 18.66 -12.44
C HIS A 261 -5.32 19.48 -13.21
N HIS A 262 -6.49 18.91 -13.52
CA HIS A 262 -7.58 19.65 -14.18
C HIS A 262 -8.10 20.75 -13.27
N TRP A 263 -8.42 20.40 -12.02
CA TRP A 263 -8.85 21.39 -11.02
C TRP A 263 -7.77 22.41 -10.72
N GLY A 264 -6.51 21.98 -10.66
CA GLY A 264 -5.39 22.89 -10.46
C GLY A 264 -5.30 23.94 -11.56
N ARG A 265 -5.43 23.55 -12.83
CA ARG A 265 -5.47 24.50 -13.95
C ARG A 265 -6.67 25.44 -13.87
N LEU A 266 -7.86 24.91 -13.59
CA LEU A 266 -9.09 25.72 -13.49
C LEU A 266 -8.97 26.76 -12.37
N LEU A 267 -8.61 26.33 -11.16
CA LEU A 267 -8.49 27.20 -10.00
C LEU A 267 -7.36 28.22 -10.15
N THR A 268 -6.26 27.86 -10.82
CA THR A 268 -5.19 28.81 -11.16
C THR A 268 -5.70 29.90 -12.11
N ARG A 269 -6.52 29.55 -13.12
CA ARG A 269 -7.14 30.55 -14.02
C ARG A 269 -8.12 31.48 -13.32
N LEU A 270 -8.76 31.02 -12.24
CA LEU A 270 -9.62 31.85 -11.40
C LEU A 270 -8.83 32.75 -10.43
N GLY A 271 -7.49 32.74 -10.48
CA GLY A 271 -6.64 33.62 -9.67
C GLY A 271 -6.18 33.03 -8.34
N HIS A 272 -6.41 31.74 -8.07
CA HIS A 272 -5.96 31.09 -6.84
C HIS A 272 -4.53 30.54 -6.97
N ARG A 273 -3.77 30.58 -5.88
CA ARG A 273 -2.46 29.91 -5.81
C ARG A 273 -2.69 28.45 -5.43
N VAL A 274 -2.46 27.53 -6.37
CA VAL A 274 -2.75 26.11 -6.14
C VAL A 274 -1.49 25.29 -5.86
N ARG A 275 -1.50 24.48 -4.79
CA ARG A 275 -0.46 23.46 -4.51
C ARG A 275 -1.05 22.07 -4.48
N LEU A 276 -0.41 21.13 -5.19
CA LEU A 276 -0.74 19.70 -5.09
C LEU A 276 0.22 19.03 -4.12
N ILE A 277 -0.26 18.28 -3.12
CA ILE A 277 0.59 17.62 -2.13
C ILE A 277 0.65 16.12 -2.44
N PRO A 278 1.85 15.50 -2.49
CA PRO A 278 1.97 14.05 -2.65
C PRO A 278 1.19 13.29 -1.57
N ALA A 279 0.39 12.30 -1.98
CA ALA A 279 -0.39 11.45 -1.06
C ALA A 279 0.44 10.84 0.09
N GLN A 280 1.69 10.46 -0.22
CA GLN A 280 2.63 9.92 0.78
C GLN A 280 2.97 10.90 1.91
N TYR A 281 2.84 12.21 1.67
CA TYR A 281 3.08 13.27 2.66
C TYR A 281 1.80 13.71 3.36
N VAL A 282 0.62 13.50 2.77
CA VAL A 282 -0.67 13.70 3.45
C VAL A 282 -0.95 12.58 4.45
N LYS A 283 -0.63 11.33 4.09
CA LYS A 283 -0.94 10.14 4.89
C LYS A 283 -0.59 10.21 6.39
N PRO A 284 0.56 10.77 6.82
CA PRO A 284 0.89 10.91 8.25
C PRO A 284 -0.03 11.84 9.04
N PHE A 285 -0.77 12.73 8.38
CA PHE A 285 -1.68 13.71 9.00
C PHE A 285 -3.12 13.21 9.11
N VAL A 286 -3.43 12.05 8.51
CA VAL A 286 -4.77 11.45 8.60
C VAL A 286 -5.02 10.95 10.01
N LYS A 287 -6.00 11.56 10.69
CA LYS A 287 -6.42 11.22 12.06
C LYS A 287 -7.18 9.89 12.10
N ARG A 288 -7.40 9.34 13.31
CA ARG A 288 -8.15 8.08 13.48
C ARG A 288 -9.59 8.23 12.97
N GLY A 289 -10.05 7.25 12.20
CA GLY A 289 -11.39 7.23 11.60
C GLY A 289 -11.41 7.90 10.23
N LYS A 290 -11.45 7.09 9.17
CA LYS A 290 -11.41 7.57 7.79
C LYS A 290 -12.74 8.20 7.39
N ASN A 291 -12.72 9.48 6.99
CA ASN A 291 -13.81 10.16 6.33
C ASN A 291 -13.28 11.36 5.52
N ASP A 292 -14.03 11.79 4.51
CA ASP A 292 -13.61 12.84 3.56
C ASP A 292 -13.27 14.19 4.25
N ARG A 293 -13.90 14.48 5.40
CA ARG A 293 -13.58 15.69 6.18
C ARG A 293 -12.22 15.60 6.86
N ALA A 294 -11.90 14.45 7.44
CA ALA A 294 -10.62 14.18 8.05
C ALA A 294 -9.51 14.13 6.99
N ASP A 295 -9.83 13.64 5.78
CA ASP A 295 -8.91 13.64 4.65
C ASP A 295 -8.63 15.08 4.16
N ALA A 296 -9.66 15.93 4.01
CA ALA A 296 -9.49 17.35 3.68
C ALA A 296 -8.70 18.14 4.76
N GLU A 297 -8.96 17.85 6.04
CA GLU A 297 -8.20 18.43 7.16
C GLU A 297 -6.74 17.98 7.14
N ALA A 298 -6.47 16.69 6.87
CA ALA A 298 -5.11 16.17 6.76
C ALA A 298 -4.32 16.81 5.60
N ILE A 299 -4.98 17.12 4.48
CA ILE A 299 -4.35 17.88 3.38
C ILE A 299 -3.97 19.29 3.86
N ASN A 300 -4.85 19.96 4.62
CA ASN A 300 -4.56 21.28 5.19
C ASN A 300 -3.39 21.22 6.19
N ASP A 301 -3.41 20.27 7.12
CA ASP A 301 -2.37 20.06 8.13
C ASP A 301 -1.01 19.72 7.52
N ALA A 302 -1.00 18.97 6.41
CA ALA A 302 0.22 18.72 5.64
C ALA A 302 0.73 20.00 4.96
N ALA A 303 -0.17 20.77 4.35
CA ALA A 303 0.16 22.01 3.64
C ALA A 303 0.72 23.12 4.53
N SER A 304 0.35 23.12 5.82
CA SER A 304 0.81 24.10 6.81
C SER A 304 2.26 23.90 7.22
N ARG A 305 2.85 22.73 6.96
CA ARG A 305 4.22 22.43 7.37
C ARG A 305 5.24 23.20 6.52
N PRO A 306 6.20 23.91 7.15
CA PRO A 306 7.31 24.52 6.44
C PRO A 306 8.06 23.48 5.60
N GLY A 307 8.44 23.84 4.38
CA GLY A 307 9.20 22.95 3.49
C GLY A 307 8.39 21.80 2.86
N MET A 308 7.06 21.79 2.98
CA MET A 308 6.20 20.80 2.30
C MET A 308 6.30 20.96 0.77
N ALA A 309 6.92 19.99 0.10
CA ALA A 309 7.08 20.00 -1.35
C ALA A 309 5.75 19.76 -2.07
N SER A 310 5.50 20.56 -3.11
CA SER A 310 4.33 20.44 -3.99
C SER A 310 4.65 19.67 -5.27
N VAL A 311 3.63 19.08 -5.89
CA VAL A 311 3.68 18.55 -7.25
C VAL A 311 3.24 19.65 -8.22
N PRO A 312 3.98 19.91 -9.30
CA PRO A 312 3.66 20.96 -10.23
C PRO A 312 2.42 20.61 -11.06
N ILE A 313 1.59 21.62 -11.30
CA ILE A 313 0.39 21.48 -12.13
C ILE A 313 0.82 21.44 -13.59
N LYS A 314 0.62 20.28 -14.21
CA LYS A 314 0.97 20.07 -15.63
C LYS A 314 -0.06 20.75 -16.53
N SER A 315 0.41 21.30 -17.65
CA SER A 315 -0.45 21.75 -18.74
C SER A 315 -1.27 20.60 -19.31
N ALA A 316 -2.36 20.92 -20.04
CA ALA A 316 -3.19 19.89 -20.65
C ALA A 316 -2.42 19.09 -21.70
N GLU A 317 -1.56 19.77 -22.46
CA GLU A 317 -0.71 19.22 -23.52
C GLU A 317 0.34 18.27 -22.93
N ARG A 318 1.01 18.68 -21.84
CA ARG A 318 1.98 17.83 -21.14
C ARG A 318 1.31 16.60 -20.53
N GLN A 319 0.09 16.76 -19.99
CA GLN A 319 -0.69 15.61 -19.52
C GLN A 319 -1.07 14.66 -20.65
N ALA A 320 -1.54 15.18 -21.79
CA ALA A 320 -1.88 14.38 -22.96
C ALA A 320 -0.68 13.58 -23.46
N ALA A 321 0.51 14.21 -23.56
CA ALA A 321 1.73 13.51 -23.94
C ALA A 321 2.10 12.38 -22.93
N LEU A 322 1.90 12.60 -21.63
CA LEU A 322 2.08 11.57 -20.61
C LEU A 322 1.02 10.45 -20.65
N MET A 323 -0.15 10.66 -21.26
CA MET A 323 -1.19 9.63 -21.38
C MET A 323 -0.73 8.48 -22.28
N ILE A 324 0.00 8.76 -23.35
CA ILE A 324 0.60 7.74 -24.24
C ILE A 324 1.46 6.77 -23.43
N LEU A 325 2.34 7.31 -22.58
CA LEU A 325 3.18 6.51 -21.69
C LEU A 325 2.33 5.62 -20.78
N ARG A 326 1.24 6.15 -20.20
CA ARG A 326 0.35 5.39 -19.29
C ARG A 326 -0.45 4.32 -20.01
N HIS A 327 -0.96 4.62 -21.20
CA HIS A 327 -1.70 3.66 -22.01
C HIS A 327 -0.80 2.50 -22.45
N ARG A 328 0.43 2.80 -22.88
CA ARG A 328 1.44 1.78 -23.19
C ARG A 328 1.70 0.84 -22.01
N GLU A 329 1.78 1.37 -20.79
CA GLU A 329 1.93 0.53 -19.58
C GLU A 329 0.74 -0.38 -19.33
N MET A 330 -0.46 0.15 -19.50
CA MET A 330 -1.69 -0.62 -19.35
C MET A 330 -1.70 -1.80 -20.32
N LEU A 331 -1.39 -1.55 -21.59
CA LEU A 331 -1.32 -2.59 -22.62
C LEU A 331 -0.22 -3.63 -22.34
N ILE A 332 0.96 -3.21 -21.88
CA ILE A 332 2.01 -4.15 -21.46
C ILE A 332 1.53 -5.04 -20.31
N GLY A 333 0.79 -4.46 -19.36
CA GLY A 333 0.17 -5.20 -18.26
C GLY A 333 -0.85 -6.22 -18.76
N GLN A 334 -1.78 -5.80 -19.62
CA GLN A 334 -2.79 -6.65 -20.24
C GLN A 334 -2.17 -7.77 -21.07
N ARG A 335 -1.18 -7.47 -21.92
CA ARG A 335 -0.43 -8.46 -22.68
C ARG A 335 0.24 -9.48 -21.76
N THR A 336 0.88 -9.02 -20.69
CA THR A 336 1.55 -9.91 -19.72
C THR A 336 0.53 -10.80 -19.01
N GLN A 337 -0.64 -10.27 -18.67
CA GLN A 337 -1.75 -11.02 -18.09
C GLN A 337 -2.24 -12.10 -19.07
N ALA A 338 -2.49 -11.75 -20.33
CA ALA A 338 -2.94 -12.69 -21.36
C ALA A 338 -1.90 -13.79 -21.62
N VAL A 339 -0.62 -13.44 -21.73
CA VAL A 339 0.49 -14.41 -21.87
C VAL A 339 0.57 -15.36 -20.68
N ASN A 340 0.35 -14.87 -19.45
CA ASN A 340 0.35 -15.72 -18.26
C ASN A 340 -0.89 -16.64 -18.23
N ALA A 341 -2.05 -16.13 -18.65
CA ALA A 341 -3.27 -16.94 -18.77
C ALA A 341 -3.09 -18.06 -19.82
N LEU A 342 -2.55 -17.74 -21.00
CA LEU A 342 -2.22 -18.71 -22.04
C LEU A 342 -1.33 -19.83 -21.50
N ARG A 343 -0.24 -19.48 -20.81
CA ARG A 343 0.67 -20.46 -20.20
C ARG A 343 0.00 -21.28 -19.10
N GLY A 344 -0.81 -20.64 -18.26
CA GLY A 344 -1.53 -21.30 -17.18
C GLY A 344 -2.50 -22.34 -17.74
N HIS A 345 -3.34 -21.96 -18.70
CA HIS A 345 -4.27 -22.87 -19.35
C HIS A 345 -3.55 -23.99 -20.12
N ALA A 346 -2.44 -23.70 -20.82
CA ALA A 346 -1.66 -24.74 -21.49
C ALA A 346 -1.12 -25.80 -20.50
N THR A 347 -0.83 -25.40 -19.26
CA THR A 347 -0.34 -26.31 -18.22
C THR A 347 -1.39 -27.35 -17.80
N GLU A 348 -2.69 -27.00 -17.86
CA GLU A 348 -3.80 -27.94 -17.59
C GLU A 348 -3.84 -29.09 -18.60
N PHE A 349 -3.27 -28.90 -19.80
CA PHE A 349 -3.13 -29.93 -20.84
C PHE A 349 -1.70 -30.51 -20.89
N GLY A 350 -0.92 -30.36 -19.81
CA GLY A 350 0.44 -30.91 -19.72
C GLY A 350 1.50 -30.16 -20.53
N ILE A 351 1.17 -29.01 -21.11
CA ILE A 351 2.08 -28.25 -21.97
C ILE A 351 2.72 -27.11 -21.18
N ILE A 352 3.99 -27.32 -20.81
CA ILE A 352 4.80 -26.31 -20.12
C ILE A 352 5.60 -25.50 -21.14
N ALA A 353 5.35 -24.19 -21.21
CA ALA A 353 6.04 -23.28 -22.12
C ALA A 353 7.20 -22.53 -21.46
N ALA A 354 8.26 -22.27 -22.24
CA ALA A 354 9.35 -21.41 -21.81
C ALA A 354 8.88 -19.96 -21.56
N LYS A 355 9.58 -19.26 -20.65
CA LYS A 355 9.32 -17.86 -20.32
C LYS A 355 9.75 -16.93 -21.45
N GLY A 356 9.17 -15.72 -21.51
CA GLY A 356 9.51 -14.69 -22.51
C GLY A 356 8.49 -14.59 -23.65
N THR A 357 8.31 -13.41 -24.23
CA THR A 357 7.32 -13.16 -25.29
C THR A 357 7.65 -13.88 -26.59
N VAL A 358 8.93 -14.12 -26.87
CA VAL A 358 9.41 -14.86 -28.06
C VAL A 358 8.84 -16.28 -28.15
N ASN A 359 8.47 -16.87 -27.01
CA ASN A 359 7.95 -18.23 -26.93
C ASN A 359 6.43 -18.31 -27.04
N VAL A 360 5.73 -17.19 -27.22
CA VAL A 360 4.26 -17.16 -27.30
C VAL A 360 3.77 -17.72 -28.62
N GLN A 361 4.35 -17.28 -29.74
CA GLN A 361 3.94 -17.73 -31.07
C GLN A 361 4.20 -19.24 -31.26
N PRO A 362 5.40 -19.78 -30.92
CA PRO A 362 5.63 -21.23 -30.95
C PRO A 362 4.67 -22.03 -30.05
N LEU A 363 4.28 -21.45 -28.89
CA LEU A 363 3.30 -22.09 -28.01
C LEU A 363 1.92 -22.15 -28.67
N LEU A 364 1.44 -21.06 -29.27
CA LEU A 364 0.15 -21.04 -29.96
C LEU A 364 0.11 -22.05 -31.12
N GLU A 365 1.19 -22.15 -31.89
CA GLU A 365 1.32 -23.13 -32.97
C GLU A 365 1.28 -24.57 -32.45
N ARG A 366 1.99 -24.86 -31.36
CA ARG A 366 1.94 -26.18 -30.72
C ARG A 366 0.52 -26.50 -30.23
N LEU A 367 -0.13 -25.57 -29.55
CA LEU A 367 -1.49 -25.75 -29.01
C LEU A 367 -2.54 -25.92 -30.11
N ALA A 368 -2.33 -25.33 -31.28
CA ALA A 368 -3.25 -25.46 -32.42
C ALA A 368 -3.15 -26.84 -33.10
N LYS A 369 -1.93 -27.41 -33.16
CA LYS A 369 -1.65 -28.69 -33.84
C LYS A 369 -1.88 -29.93 -32.97
N ASP A 370 -1.94 -29.78 -31.66
CA ASP A 370 -2.08 -30.90 -30.74
C ASP A 370 -3.54 -31.40 -30.71
N GLU A 371 -3.78 -32.52 -31.40
CA GLU A 371 -5.10 -33.13 -31.51
C GLU A 371 -5.63 -33.67 -30.18
N ALA A 372 -4.75 -33.97 -29.21
CA ALA A 372 -5.14 -34.43 -27.88
C ALA A 372 -5.81 -33.32 -27.04
N ILE A 373 -5.63 -32.05 -27.42
CA ILE A 373 -6.29 -30.92 -26.77
C ILE A 373 -7.72 -30.80 -27.31
N PRO A 374 -8.77 -30.80 -26.47
CA PRO A 374 -10.14 -30.61 -26.94
C PRO A 374 -10.32 -29.32 -27.76
N LEU A 375 -11.11 -29.38 -28.83
CA LEU A 375 -11.39 -28.25 -29.72
C LEU A 375 -11.84 -26.97 -28.99
N PRO A 376 -12.67 -27.02 -27.93
CA PRO A 376 -13.01 -25.83 -27.15
C PRO A 376 -11.79 -25.13 -26.55
N ALA A 377 -10.81 -25.90 -26.03
CA ALA A 377 -9.59 -25.34 -25.45
C ALA A 377 -8.69 -24.72 -26.53
N ARG A 378 -8.51 -25.39 -27.67
CA ARG A 378 -7.78 -24.83 -28.83
C ARG A 378 -8.38 -23.50 -29.30
N THR A 379 -9.71 -23.41 -29.30
CA THR A 379 -10.43 -22.18 -29.65
C THR A 379 -10.14 -21.05 -28.65
N ILE A 380 -10.12 -21.33 -27.36
CA ILE A 380 -9.77 -20.34 -26.33
C ILE A 380 -8.30 -19.91 -26.45
N PHE A 381 -7.37 -20.84 -26.70
CA PHE A 381 -5.96 -20.49 -26.94
C PHE A 381 -5.79 -19.52 -28.10
N ALA A 382 -6.47 -19.79 -29.23
CA ALA A 382 -6.46 -18.88 -30.38
C ALA A 382 -7.01 -17.49 -30.03
N ARG A 383 -8.11 -17.40 -29.27
CA ARG A 383 -8.67 -16.12 -28.81
C ARG A 383 -7.72 -15.34 -27.90
N ILE A 384 -7.03 -16.01 -26.98
CA ILE A 384 -6.00 -15.38 -26.14
C ILE A 384 -4.83 -14.91 -27.01
N GLY A 385 -4.42 -15.71 -28.00
CA GLY A 385 -3.42 -15.33 -29.00
C GLY A 385 -3.78 -14.04 -29.74
N GLN A 386 -5.03 -13.90 -30.18
CA GLN A 386 -5.53 -12.67 -30.82
C GLN A 386 -5.48 -11.46 -29.88
N GLN A 387 -5.82 -11.63 -28.59
CA GLN A 387 -5.69 -10.55 -27.61
C GLN A 387 -4.23 -10.10 -27.42
N ILE A 388 -3.29 -11.05 -27.40
CA ILE A 388 -1.86 -10.77 -27.30
C ILE A 388 -1.39 -9.99 -28.55
N ALA A 389 -1.73 -10.46 -29.74
CA ALA A 389 -1.35 -9.84 -31.01
C ALA A 389 -1.88 -8.40 -31.12
N ARG A 390 -3.15 -8.17 -30.76
CA ARG A 390 -3.75 -6.83 -30.72
C ARG A 390 -3.04 -5.90 -29.74
N ALA A 391 -2.71 -6.40 -28.55
CA ALA A 391 -1.95 -5.62 -27.58
C ALA A 391 -0.54 -5.29 -28.09
N ASP A 392 0.13 -6.21 -28.79
CA ASP A 392 1.45 -5.99 -29.40
C ASP A 392 1.40 -4.91 -30.50
N GLU A 393 0.41 -4.97 -31.37
CA GLU A 393 0.17 -3.95 -32.42
C GLU A 393 -0.04 -2.56 -31.82
N GLN A 394 -0.93 -2.45 -30.82
CA GLN A 394 -1.19 -1.17 -30.14
C GLN A 394 0.05 -0.65 -29.39
N ILE A 395 0.83 -1.54 -28.76
CA ILE A 395 2.09 -1.15 -28.12
C ILE A 395 3.08 -0.61 -29.15
N ALA A 396 3.19 -1.25 -30.32
CA ALA A 396 4.09 -0.82 -31.39
C ALA A 396 3.69 0.57 -31.94
N ALA A 397 2.40 0.81 -32.12
CA ALA A 397 1.88 2.13 -32.52
C ALA A 397 2.25 3.22 -31.49
N LEU A 398 2.01 2.96 -30.20
CA LEU A 398 2.38 3.91 -29.14
C LEU A 398 3.90 4.09 -29.01
N ASP A 399 4.70 3.04 -29.28
CA ASP A 399 6.16 3.15 -29.32
C ASP A 399 6.63 4.07 -30.45
N ALA A 400 5.97 4.03 -31.61
CA ALA A 400 6.23 4.95 -32.72
C ALA A 400 5.86 6.41 -32.36
N GLU A 401 4.72 6.62 -31.71
CA GLU A 401 4.31 7.95 -31.21
C GLU A 401 5.30 8.50 -30.17
N LEU A 402 5.74 7.68 -29.21
CA LEU A 402 6.74 8.08 -28.22
C LEU A 402 8.08 8.41 -28.87
N LEU A 403 8.46 7.68 -29.92
CA LEU A 403 9.68 7.95 -30.67
C LEU A 403 9.57 9.29 -31.43
N ALA A 404 8.41 9.60 -32.02
CA ALA A 404 8.16 10.90 -32.63
C ALA A 404 8.24 12.04 -31.61
N GLN A 405 7.61 11.89 -30.44
CA GLN A 405 7.71 12.87 -29.35
C GLN A 405 9.16 13.04 -28.83
N HIS A 406 9.91 11.94 -28.73
CA HIS A 406 11.32 11.98 -28.38
C HIS A 406 12.13 12.80 -29.41
N LYS A 407 11.95 12.55 -30.70
CA LYS A 407 12.62 13.28 -31.78
C LYS A 407 12.24 14.77 -31.78
N ALA A 408 11.00 15.11 -31.43
CA ALA A 408 10.56 16.51 -31.34
C ALA A 408 11.04 17.24 -30.06
N ASN A 409 11.65 16.55 -29.09
CA ASN A 409 12.00 17.13 -27.79
C ASN A 409 13.52 17.21 -27.58
N PRO A 410 14.15 18.40 -27.65
CA PRO A 410 15.60 18.55 -27.52
C PRO A 410 16.17 18.06 -26.18
N VAL A 411 15.44 18.24 -25.08
CA VAL A 411 15.85 17.73 -23.76
C VAL A 411 15.88 16.21 -23.80
N SER A 412 14.83 15.58 -24.31
CA SER A 412 14.74 14.12 -24.47
C SER A 412 15.89 13.56 -25.31
N GLN A 413 16.22 14.19 -26.44
CA GLN A 413 17.36 13.79 -27.27
C GLN A 413 18.69 13.84 -26.50
N LYS A 414 18.96 14.94 -25.78
CA LYS A 414 20.16 15.06 -24.94
C LYS A 414 20.25 13.97 -23.88
N LEU A 415 19.14 13.65 -23.20
CA LEU A 415 19.11 12.63 -22.14
C LEU A 415 19.34 11.22 -22.68
N ALA A 416 18.89 10.91 -23.90
CA ALA A 416 19.05 9.59 -24.52
C ALA A 416 20.51 9.26 -24.90
N ALA A 417 21.41 10.25 -24.90
CA ALA A 417 22.85 10.00 -25.09
C ALA A 417 23.49 9.25 -23.90
N VAL A 418 22.83 9.24 -22.74
CA VAL A 418 23.33 8.57 -21.53
C VAL A 418 23.15 7.04 -21.65
N PRO A 419 24.22 6.23 -21.47
CA PRO A 419 24.09 4.78 -21.52
C PRO A 419 23.03 4.23 -20.57
N GLY A 420 22.10 3.45 -21.13
CA GLY A 420 20.95 2.90 -20.41
C GLY A 420 19.72 3.79 -20.39
N ILE A 421 19.75 4.97 -20.99
CA ILE A 421 18.60 5.86 -21.15
C ILE A 421 18.15 5.81 -22.61
N GLY A 422 17.15 4.99 -22.89
CA GLY A 422 16.51 4.95 -24.21
C GLY A 422 15.44 6.04 -24.39
N PRO A 423 14.89 6.18 -25.61
CA PRO A 423 13.87 7.20 -25.94
C PRO A 423 12.70 7.25 -24.96
N VAL A 424 12.16 6.10 -24.57
CA VAL A 424 11.05 6.00 -23.61
C VAL A 424 11.43 6.60 -22.24
N ILE A 425 12.64 6.32 -21.74
CA ILE A 425 13.08 6.84 -20.45
C ILE A 425 13.32 8.34 -20.54
N ALA A 426 13.99 8.79 -21.61
CA ALA A 426 14.30 10.17 -21.86
C ALA A 426 13.03 11.04 -21.98
N ILE A 427 12.05 10.62 -22.78
CA ILE A 427 10.81 11.39 -22.97
C ILE A 427 9.96 11.38 -21.70
N THR A 428 9.96 10.27 -20.95
CA THR A 428 9.30 10.21 -19.63
C THR A 428 9.89 11.23 -18.66
N LEU A 429 11.21 11.44 -18.68
CA LEU A 429 11.86 12.42 -17.83
C LEU A 429 11.55 13.86 -18.28
N ALA A 430 11.75 14.16 -19.57
CA ALA A 430 11.49 15.49 -20.12
C ALA A 430 10.03 15.95 -19.90
N LEU A 431 9.06 15.05 -20.08
CA LEU A 431 7.64 15.36 -19.89
C LEU A 431 7.16 15.20 -18.45
N GLY A 432 7.87 14.45 -17.60
CA GLY A 432 7.34 14.03 -16.30
C GLY A 432 7.89 14.81 -15.11
N ILE A 433 9.08 15.39 -15.25
CA ILE A 433 9.91 15.88 -14.15
C ILE A 433 10.36 17.30 -14.42
N ASP A 434 10.22 18.15 -13.40
CA ASP A 434 10.79 19.49 -13.35
C ASP A 434 12.01 19.39 -12.42
N ILE A 435 13.21 19.52 -12.99
CA ILE A 435 14.45 19.16 -12.27
C ILE A 435 14.82 20.19 -11.21
N GLU A 436 14.32 21.41 -11.39
CA GLU A 436 14.51 22.58 -10.55
C GLU A 436 13.91 22.37 -9.15
N GLU A 437 12.93 21.47 -9.01
CA GLU A 437 12.34 21.12 -7.71
C GLU A 437 13.31 20.34 -6.80
N PHE A 438 14.41 19.83 -7.36
CA PHE A 438 15.37 19.02 -6.62
C PHE A 438 16.63 19.83 -6.29
N ALA A 439 16.79 20.19 -5.02
CA ALA A 439 17.97 20.89 -4.51
C ALA A 439 19.32 20.21 -4.82
N SER A 440 19.35 18.90 -5.10
CA SER A 440 20.57 18.21 -5.52
C SER A 440 20.32 16.91 -6.27
N ALA A 441 21.33 16.44 -6.99
CA ALA A 441 21.36 15.12 -7.59
C ALA A 441 21.06 13.97 -6.60
N ARG A 442 21.49 14.11 -5.33
CA ARG A 442 21.20 13.12 -4.28
C ARG A 442 19.74 13.14 -3.88
N HIS A 443 19.13 14.34 -3.80
CA HIS A 443 17.71 14.49 -3.54
C HIS A 443 16.88 13.80 -4.64
N PHE A 444 17.22 14.03 -5.92
CA PHE A 444 16.53 13.38 -7.05
C PHE A 444 16.65 11.85 -7.03
N ALA A 445 17.86 11.31 -6.81
CA ALA A 445 18.05 9.87 -6.69
C ALA A 445 17.28 9.25 -5.50
N SER A 446 17.17 9.98 -4.38
CA SER A 446 16.38 9.56 -3.21
C SER A 446 14.88 9.55 -3.50
N TRP A 447 14.39 10.59 -4.20
CA TRP A 447 12.99 10.70 -4.63
C TRP A 447 12.57 9.58 -5.58
N LEU A 448 13.47 9.14 -6.48
CA LEU A 448 13.26 7.94 -7.30
C LEU A 448 13.24 6.62 -6.48
N GLY A 449 13.63 6.66 -5.21
CA GLY A 449 13.75 5.51 -4.34
C GLY A 449 14.92 4.59 -4.71
N LEU A 450 15.99 5.16 -5.28
CA LEU A 450 17.23 4.48 -5.66
C LEU A 450 18.32 4.55 -4.57
N THR A 451 18.03 5.17 -3.43
CA THR A 451 18.95 5.27 -2.29
C THR A 451 18.64 4.21 -1.23
N PRO A 452 19.66 3.72 -0.50
CA PRO A 452 19.45 2.82 0.63
C PRO A 452 18.53 3.45 1.69
N LYS A 453 17.69 2.62 2.31
CA LYS A 453 16.94 3.01 3.50
C LYS A 453 17.88 3.01 4.70
N GLU A 454 17.90 4.12 5.42
CA GLU A 454 18.68 4.27 6.64
C GLU A 454 17.89 3.72 7.86
N HIS A 455 18.56 2.90 8.65
CA HIS A 455 18.07 2.32 9.91
C HIS A 455 19.08 2.62 11.03
N SER A 456 19.38 3.90 11.20
CA SER A 456 20.35 4.38 12.18
C SER A 456 19.67 4.63 13.53
N THR A 457 20.24 4.08 14.61
CA THR A 457 19.81 4.36 16.00
C THR A 457 21.03 4.55 16.90
N GLY A 458 20.96 5.49 17.84
CA GLY A 458 22.02 5.72 18.84
C GLY A 458 23.43 5.88 18.26
N GLY A 459 23.60 6.65 17.19
CA GLY A 459 24.89 6.91 16.53
C GLY A 459 25.42 5.78 15.63
N LYS A 460 24.75 4.63 15.53
CA LYS A 460 25.17 3.52 14.66
C LYS A 460 24.47 3.59 13.31
N GLN A 461 25.22 3.93 12.26
CA GLN A 461 24.67 3.98 10.91
C GLN A 461 24.48 2.57 10.32
N ARG A 462 23.27 2.27 9.84
CA ARG A 462 22.97 1.02 9.11
C ARG A 462 22.18 1.30 7.85
N MET A 463 22.79 1.01 6.70
CA MET A 463 22.15 1.13 5.39
C MET A 463 21.56 -0.21 4.94
N GLY A 464 20.29 -0.22 4.58
CA GLY A 464 19.55 -1.42 4.18
C GLY A 464 19.28 -1.52 2.68
N ARG A 465 18.15 -2.14 2.33
CA ARG A 465 17.62 -2.19 0.96
C ARG A 465 17.28 -0.77 0.49
N ILE A 466 17.17 -0.57 -0.82
CA ILE A 466 16.67 0.70 -1.35
C ILE A 466 15.30 1.05 -0.75
N SER A 467 15.03 2.34 -0.54
CA SER A 467 13.80 2.81 0.09
C SER A 467 12.55 2.37 -0.67
N LYS A 468 12.66 2.27 -2.01
CA LYS A 468 11.53 2.10 -2.94
C LYS A 468 10.46 3.20 -2.79
N ALA A 469 10.78 4.29 -2.09
CA ALA A 469 9.92 5.46 -1.99
C ALA A 469 9.75 6.12 -3.37
N GLY A 470 8.65 6.83 -3.60
CA GLY A 470 8.39 7.52 -4.87
C GLY A 470 7.99 6.61 -6.04
N ASN A 471 8.24 7.09 -7.26
CA ASN A 471 7.63 6.55 -8.49
C ASN A 471 8.20 5.17 -8.90
N LYS A 472 7.40 4.11 -8.70
CA LYS A 472 7.75 2.72 -9.05
C LYS A 472 8.08 2.55 -10.54
N ARG A 473 7.36 3.23 -11.45
CA ARG A 473 7.59 3.16 -12.90
C ARG A 473 8.97 3.69 -13.24
N LEU A 474 9.24 4.94 -12.85
CA LEU A 474 10.51 5.60 -13.15
C LEU A 474 11.68 4.77 -12.61
N ARG A 475 11.59 4.34 -11.35
CA ARG A 475 12.60 3.44 -10.77
C ARG A 475 12.80 2.16 -11.60
N SER A 476 11.72 1.54 -12.07
CA SER A 476 11.80 0.32 -12.88
C SER A 476 12.45 0.60 -14.23
N LEU A 477 12.11 1.71 -14.90
CA LEU A 477 12.74 2.14 -16.15
C LEU A 477 14.25 2.32 -15.99
N PHE A 478 14.69 3.02 -14.94
CA PHE A 478 16.10 3.21 -14.64
C PHE A 478 16.84 1.88 -14.40
N VAL A 479 16.24 0.97 -13.63
CA VAL A 479 16.85 -0.34 -13.35
C VAL A 479 16.88 -1.22 -14.60
N VAL A 480 15.86 -1.17 -15.45
CA VAL A 480 15.84 -1.88 -16.75
C VAL A 480 16.92 -1.33 -17.68
N GLY A 481 17.03 -0.01 -17.79
CA GLY A 481 18.09 0.67 -18.54
C GLY A 481 19.49 0.28 -18.09
N ALA A 482 19.74 0.33 -16.78
CA ALA A 482 20.99 -0.12 -16.19
C ALA A 482 21.26 -1.63 -16.41
N THR A 483 20.22 -2.46 -16.39
CA THR A 483 20.33 -3.89 -16.68
C THR A 483 20.73 -4.14 -18.12
N ALA A 484 20.21 -3.34 -19.07
CA ALA A 484 20.61 -3.41 -20.48
C ALA A 484 22.09 -3.08 -20.66
N VAL A 485 22.59 -2.00 -20.02
CA VAL A 485 24.02 -1.65 -20.02
C VAL A 485 24.85 -2.82 -19.49
N ILE A 486 24.46 -3.40 -18.36
CA ILE A 486 25.18 -4.53 -17.76
C ILE A 486 25.11 -5.79 -18.65
N ARG A 487 24.03 -6.02 -19.39
CA ARG A 487 23.91 -7.17 -20.31
C ARG A 487 24.97 -7.12 -21.41
N HIS A 488 25.27 -5.93 -21.93
CA HIS A 488 26.27 -5.72 -22.98
C HIS A 488 27.67 -5.38 -22.44
N LEU A 489 27.86 -5.43 -21.12
CA LEU A 489 29.16 -5.19 -20.50
C LEU A 489 30.10 -6.39 -20.74
N LYS A 490 31.07 -6.21 -21.65
CA LYS A 490 32.16 -7.16 -21.90
C LYS A 490 33.46 -6.64 -21.28
N GLN A 491 34.31 -7.54 -20.77
CA GLN A 491 35.69 -7.21 -20.39
C GLN A 491 36.45 -6.79 -21.67
N GLY A 492 37.29 -5.75 -21.58
CA GLY A 492 38.02 -5.20 -22.73
C GLY A 492 37.18 -4.33 -23.69
N ALA A 493 35.89 -4.13 -23.43
CA ALA A 493 35.11 -3.20 -24.25
C ALA A 493 35.63 -1.76 -24.04
N PRO A 494 35.95 -1.02 -25.13
CA PRO A 494 36.62 0.29 -25.05
C PRO A 494 35.83 1.37 -24.31
N ASN A 495 34.57 1.10 -23.95
CA ASN A 495 33.67 2.05 -23.30
C ASN A 495 33.09 1.53 -21.97
N ALA A 496 33.59 0.42 -21.43
CA ALA A 496 33.10 -0.14 -20.17
C ALA A 496 33.69 0.63 -18.97
N PRO A 497 32.88 1.27 -18.11
CA PRO A 497 33.41 1.99 -16.96
C PRO A 497 34.12 1.04 -16.00
N ALA A 498 35.39 1.28 -15.68
CA ALA A 498 36.20 0.42 -14.81
C ALA A 498 35.51 0.12 -13.46
N TRP A 499 34.87 1.14 -12.86
CA TRP A 499 34.11 0.97 -11.61
C TRP A 499 32.93 0.00 -11.74
N LEU A 500 32.28 -0.06 -12.91
CA LEU A 500 31.13 -0.92 -13.16
C LEU A 500 31.60 -2.36 -13.41
N LEU A 501 32.70 -2.55 -14.14
CA LEU A 501 33.37 -3.86 -14.29
C LEU A 501 33.76 -4.43 -12.92
N ALA A 502 34.46 -3.63 -12.11
CA ALA A 502 34.83 -4.02 -10.74
C ALA A 502 33.62 -4.31 -9.85
N LEU A 503 32.51 -3.57 -10.01
CA LEU A 503 31.29 -3.80 -9.26
C LEU A 503 30.59 -5.10 -9.67
N VAL A 504 30.48 -5.39 -10.96
CA VAL A 504 29.85 -6.62 -11.46
C VAL A 504 30.69 -7.85 -11.11
N ALA A 505 32.02 -7.73 -11.04
CA ALA A 505 32.90 -8.81 -10.58
C ALA A 505 32.66 -9.18 -9.10
N ARG A 506 32.32 -8.20 -8.24
CA ARG A 506 32.20 -8.41 -6.78
C ARG A 506 30.77 -8.47 -6.24
N LYS A 507 29.75 -8.11 -7.02
CA LYS A 507 28.34 -8.06 -6.59
C LYS A 507 27.40 -8.70 -7.64
N PRO A 508 26.27 -9.27 -7.20
CA PRO A 508 25.20 -9.71 -8.09
C PRO A 508 24.79 -8.62 -9.09
N ARG A 509 24.60 -9.00 -10.37
CA ARG A 509 24.27 -8.07 -11.47
C ARG A 509 23.08 -7.15 -11.17
N LYS A 510 22.05 -7.65 -10.48
CA LYS A 510 20.89 -6.84 -10.07
C LYS A 510 21.25 -5.72 -9.09
N LEU A 511 22.19 -5.96 -8.18
CA LEU A 511 22.69 -4.92 -7.26
C LEU A 511 23.56 -3.90 -8.00
N ALA A 512 24.39 -4.36 -8.93
CA ALA A 512 25.15 -3.47 -9.81
C ALA A 512 24.23 -2.58 -10.67
N ALA A 513 23.12 -3.13 -11.18
CA ALA A 513 22.12 -2.38 -11.94
C ALA A 513 21.47 -1.26 -11.10
N VAL A 514 21.14 -1.53 -9.83
CA VAL A 514 20.60 -0.51 -8.92
C VAL A 514 21.62 0.60 -8.65
N ALA A 515 22.89 0.24 -8.44
CA ALA A 515 23.96 1.21 -8.24
C ALA A 515 24.20 2.08 -9.50
N LEU A 516 24.19 1.46 -10.68
CA LEU A 516 24.27 2.17 -11.95
C LEU A 516 23.07 3.09 -12.15
N ALA A 517 21.85 2.61 -11.91
CA ALA A 517 20.64 3.43 -11.95
C ALA A 517 20.74 4.67 -11.03
N ASN A 518 21.26 4.51 -9.81
CA ASN A 518 21.49 5.63 -8.89
C ASN A 518 22.49 6.64 -9.47
N LYS A 519 23.62 6.17 -10.02
CA LYS A 519 24.62 7.03 -10.66
C LYS A 519 24.03 7.75 -11.88
N THR A 520 23.29 7.04 -12.73
CA THR A 520 22.62 7.59 -13.91
C THR A 520 21.60 8.67 -13.54
N ALA A 521 20.82 8.48 -12.47
CA ALA A 521 19.90 9.51 -11.97
C ALA A 521 20.63 10.80 -11.59
N ARG A 522 21.80 10.69 -10.96
CA ARG A 522 22.62 11.85 -10.59
C ARG A 522 23.21 12.57 -11.81
N ILE A 523 23.61 11.82 -12.83
CA ILE A 523 24.10 12.36 -14.10
C ILE A 523 22.98 13.12 -14.81
N LEU A 524 21.79 12.51 -14.93
CA LEU A 524 20.64 13.13 -15.58
C LEU A 524 20.20 14.41 -14.87
N TRP A 525 20.20 14.42 -13.54
CA TRP A 525 19.94 15.66 -12.78
C TRP A 525 20.92 16.76 -13.15
N ALA A 526 22.23 16.45 -13.17
CA ALA A 526 23.24 17.45 -13.52
C ALA A 526 23.08 17.97 -14.96
N MET A 527 22.77 17.08 -15.91
CA MET A 527 22.51 17.46 -17.30
C MET A 527 21.28 18.36 -17.44
N MET A 528 20.17 17.99 -16.82
CA MET A 528 18.93 18.75 -16.90
C MET A 528 19.09 20.12 -16.20
N SER A 529 19.69 20.17 -15.01
CA SER A 529 19.87 21.41 -14.26
C SER A 529 20.85 22.39 -14.91
N ARG A 530 21.79 21.92 -15.73
CA ARG A 530 22.79 22.77 -16.41
C ARG A 530 22.51 22.97 -17.90
N GLY A 531 21.52 22.27 -18.46
CA GLY A 531 21.26 22.26 -19.91
C GLY A 531 22.36 21.60 -20.76
N GLU A 532 23.34 20.94 -20.12
CA GLU A 532 24.54 20.40 -20.76
C GLU A 532 24.29 19.03 -21.43
N ALA A 533 25.01 18.77 -22.52
CA ALA A 533 25.03 17.47 -23.17
C ALA A 533 25.82 16.44 -22.35
N TYR A 534 25.48 15.16 -22.52
CA TYR A 534 26.21 14.07 -21.87
C TYR A 534 27.64 13.99 -22.41
N ARG A 535 28.63 14.15 -21.53
CA ARG A 535 30.04 13.93 -21.84
C ARG A 535 30.46 12.59 -21.28
N ARG A 536 30.94 11.69 -22.14
CA ARG A 536 31.58 10.45 -21.67
C ARG A 536 32.88 10.83 -20.97
N GLN A 537 33.12 10.24 -19.80
CA GLN A 537 34.44 10.33 -19.20
C GLN A 537 35.42 9.59 -20.11
N PRO A 538 36.53 10.21 -20.53
CA PRO A 538 37.58 9.47 -21.24
C PRO A 538 38.04 8.33 -20.34
N VAL A 539 38.22 7.15 -20.94
CA VAL A 539 38.83 6.02 -20.24
C VAL A 539 40.28 6.42 -20.00
N ALA A 540 40.72 6.42 -18.73
CA ALA A 540 42.13 6.60 -18.42
C ALA A 540 42.92 5.52 -19.20
N ALA A 541 43.87 5.99 -20.02
CA ALA A 541 44.67 5.15 -20.91
C ALA A 541 45.42 4.05 -20.15
#